data_AF-A0A2V9PHC5-F1
#
_entry.id   AF-A0A2V9PHC5-F1
#
_cell.length_a   1.000
_cell.length_b   1.000
_cell.length_c   1.000
_cell.angle_alpha   90.00
_cell.angle_beta   90.00
_cell.angle_gamma   90.00
#
_symmetry.space_group_name_H-M   'P 1'
#
loop_
_entity.id
_entity.type
_entity.pdbx_description
1 polymer ?
#
loop_
_entity_poly.entity_id
_entity_poly.type
_entity_poly.pdbx_seq_one_letter_code
_entity_poly.pdbx_strand_id
1 'polypeptide(L)'
;GARWRRQYGAVVRRLEQDLPELLSFFAFPRHLWRKLRITNVIERCFVEVRRRTRPMVCFVNVESVDRIIYSIFQRFNLEWKTRTLNLFTQAA
;
A
#
# COMPACT_ATOMS: atom_id res chain seq x y z
N GLY A 1 0.51 17.50 -18.57
CA GLY A 1 -0.60 16.56 -18.88
C GLY A 1 -0.83 16.28 -20.37
N ALA A 2 -0.63 17.26 -21.27
CA ALA A 2 -1.10 17.19 -22.67
C ALA A 2 -0.69 15.94 -23.46
N ARG A 3 0.56 15.47 -23.31
CA ARG A 3 1.08 14.27 -24.02
C ARG A 3 0.27 12.99 -23.71
N TRP A 4 -0.11 12.79 -22.45
CA TRP A 4 -0.77 11.56 -22.01
C TRP A 4 -2.30 11.63 -22.06
N ARG A 5 -2.88 12.83 -22.15
CA ARG A 5 -4.34 13.01 -22.25
C ARG A 5 -4.93 12.35 -23.51
N ARG A 6 -4.17 12.32 -24.61
CA ARG A 6 -4.62 11.72 -25.88
C ARG A 6 -4.78 10.20 -25.80
N GLN A 7 -3.91 9.51 -25.06
CA GLN A 7 -3.90 8.04 -24.97
C GLN A 7 -4.57 7.52 -23.68
N TYR A 8 -4.46 8.25 -22.57
CA TYR A 8 -4.90 7.82 -21.25
C TYR A 8 -5.74 8.89 -20.54
N GLY A 9 -6.66 9.52 -21.28
CA GLY A 9 -7.48 10.64 -20.77
C GLY A 9 -8.22 10.31 -19.46
N ALA A 10 -8.75 9.08 -19.31
CA ALA A 10 -9.41 8.66 -18.08
C ALA A 10 -8.46 8.58 -16.87
N VAL A 11 -7.25 8.05 -17.07
CA VAL A 11 -6.22 7.96 -16.01
C VAL A 11 -5.77 9.36 -15.61
N VAL A 12 -5.52 10.25 -16.58
CA VAL A 12 -5.12 11.63 -16.30
C VAL A 12 -6.19 12.36 -15.50
N ARG A 13 -7.48 12.21 -15.86
CA ARG A 13 -8.59 12.81 -15.10
C ARG A 13 -8.64 12.32 -13.65
N ARG A 14 -8.49 11.00 -13.43
CA ARG A 14 -8.48 10.45 -12.07
C ARG A 14 -7.27 10.93 -11.26
N LEU A 15 -6.08 10.96 -11.86
CA LEU A 15 -4.89 11.51 -11.20
C LEU A 15 -5.03 12.99 -10.84
N GLU A 16 -5.71 13.78 -11.68
CA GLU A 16 -6.00 15.18 -11.38
C GLU A 16 -7.02 15.34 -10.24
N GLN A 17 -8.00 14.43 -10.15
CA GLN A 17 -8.98 14.38 -9.06
C GLN A 17 -8.34 13.98 -7.72
N ASP A 18 -7.54 12.92 -7.72
CA ASP A 18 -6.90 12.36 -6.52
C ASP A 18 -5.58 13.09 -6.14
N LEU A 19 -5.27 14.19 -6.83
CA LEU A 19 -4.00 14.91 -6.67
C LEU A 19 -3.76 15.39 -5.22
N PRO A 20 -4.75 15.93 -4.49
CA PRO A 20 -4.55 16.34 -3.08
C PRO A 20 -4.09 15.18 -2.19
N GLU A 21 -4.71 14.02 -2.33
CA GLU A 21 -4.39 12.81 -1.57
C GLU A 21 -3.01 12.27 -1.96
N LEU A 22 -2.71 12.24 -3.27
CA LEU A 22 -1.43 11.77 -3.80
C LEU A 22 -0.24 12.63 -3.36
N LEU A 23 -0.46 13.91 -3.10
CA LEU A 23 0.58 14.86 -2.67
C LEU A 23 0.61 15.08 -1.15
N SER A 24 -0.29 14.45 -0.39
CA SER A 24 -0.37 14.58 1.08
C SER A 24 0.96 14.28 1.80
N PHE A 25 1.82 13.42 1.23
CA PHE A 25 3.11 13.08 1.81
C PHE A 25 4.09 14.28 1.93
N PHE A 26 3.85 15.38 1.19
CA PHE A 26 4.64 16.60 1.31
C PHE A 26 4.46 17.33 2.65
N ALA A 27 3.40 17.03 3.40
CA ALA A 27 3.18 17.55 4.74
C ALA A 27 4.16 16.96 5.80
N PHE A 28 4.87 15.88 5.46
CA PHE A 28 5.80 15.20 6.37
C PHE A 28 7.24 15.69 6.16
N PRO A 29 8.17 15.43 7.10
CA PRO A 29 9.59 15.73 6.93
C PRO A 29 10.20 15.15 5.65
N ARG A 30 11.05 15.92 4.98
CA ARG A 30 11.65 15.59 3.67
C ARG A 30 12.39 14.25 3.64
N HIS A 31 12.99 13.83 4.76
CA HIS A 31 13.69 12.55 4.85
C HIS A 31 12.74 11.35 4.72
N LEU A 32 11.43 11.52 5.00
CA LEU A 32 10.41 10.48 4.86
C LEU A 32 9.82 10.38 3.46
N TRP A 33 9.90 11.45 2.64
CA TRP A 33 9.24 11.49 1.33
C TRP A 33 9.59 10.32 0.42
N ARG A 34 10.85 9.88 0.42
CA ARG A 34 11.30 8.74 -0.40
C ARG A 34 10.55 7.46 -0.05
N LYS A 35 10.22 7.25 1.23
CA LYS A 35 9.48 6.08 1.72
C LYS A 35 7.97 6.25 1.57
N LEU A 36 7.44 7.44 1.85
CA LEU A 36 5.99 7.72 1.83
C LEU A 36 5.40 7.83 0.41
N ARG A 37 6.18 8.30 -0.56
CA ARG A 37 5.73 8.45 -1.95
C ARG A 37 5.53 7.11 -2.68
N ILE A 38 6.06 6.02 -2.14
CA ILE A 38 6.06 4.71 -2.80
C ILE A 38 5.26 3.70 -1.98
N THR A 39 4.68 2.71 -2.64
CA THR A 39 3.87 1.65 -2.02
C THR A 39 4.68 0.42 -1.58
N ASN A 40 6.00 0.44 -1.74
CA ASN A 40 6.88 -0.71 -1.47
C ASN A 40 6.68 -1.36 -0.08
N VAL A 41 6.34 -0.55 0.93
CA VAL A 41 6.13 -1.04 2.31
C VAL A 41 4.92 -1.98 2.39
N ILE A 42 3.87 -1.71 1.61
CA ILE A 42 2.59 -2.46 1.65
C ILE A 42 2.48 -3.50 0.53
N GLU A 43 3.26 -3.36 -0.55
CA GLU A 43 3.24 -4.27 -1.71
C GLU A 43 3.48 -5.73 -1.32
N ARG A 44 4.42 -6.00 -0.40
CA ARG A 44 4.71 -7.37 0.03
C ARG A 44 3.51 -8.02 0.72
N CYS A 45 2.73 -7.25 1.48
CA CYS A 45 1.50 -7.74 2.12
C CYS A 45 0.46 -8.13 1.07
N PHE A 46 0.22 -7.27 0.08
CA PHE A 46 -0.76 -7.56 -0.98
C PHE A 46 -0.35 -8.74 -1.86
N VAL A 47 0.93 -8.89 -2.16
CA VAL A 47 1.46 -10.05 -2.89
C VAL A 47 1.19 -11.33 -2.11
N GLU A 48 1.41 -11.34 -0.79
CA GLU A 48 1.17 -12.52 0.03
C GLU A 48 -0.32 -12.85 0.15
N VAL A 49 -1.20 -11.84 0.28
CA VAL A 49 -2.65 -12.02 0.22
C VAL A 49 -3.03 -12.67 -1.11
N ARG A 50 -2.64 -12.06 -2.23
CA ARG A 50 -2.93 -12.60 -3.57
C ARG A 50 -2.35 -14.00 -3.75
N ARG A 51 -1.17 -14.30 -3.23
CA ARG A 51 -0.56 -15.64 -3.31
C ARG A 51 -1.39 -16.69 -2.58
N ARG A 52 -1.89 -16.39 -1.38
CA ARG A 52 -2.70 -17.33 -0.58
C ARG A 52 -4.12 -17.48 -1.11
N THR A 53 -4.70 -16.42 -1.68
CA THR A 53 -6.06 -16.47 -2.21
C THR A 53 -6.15 -16.94 -3.66
N ARG A 54 -5.06 -16.88 -4.44
CA ARG A 54 -5.04 -17.32 -5.85
C ARG A 54 -5.57 -18.74 -6.12
N PRO A 55 -5.25 -19.78 -5.32
CA PRO A 55 -5.81 -21.12 -5.55
C PRO A 55 -7.27 -21.28 -5.09
N MET A 56 -7.83 -20.28 -4.40
CA MET A 56 -9.17 -20.33 -3.83
C MET A 56 -10.16 -19.74 -4.85
N VAL A 57 -10.91 -20.60 -5.53
CA VAL A 57 -11.89 -20.20 -6.57
C VAL A 57 -13.06 -19.40 -5.97
N CYS A 58 -13.52 -19.81 -4.78
CA CYS A 58 -14.51 -19.08 -4.00
C CYS A 58 -14.26 -19.28 -2.50
N PHE A 59 -14.78 -18.34 -1.70
CA PHE A 59 -14.81 -18.46 -0.25
C PHE A 59 -16.23 -18.80 0.18
N VAL A 60 -16.36 -19.66 1.20
CA VAL A 60 -17.67 -20.07 1.74
C VAL A 60 -18.41 -18.89 2.36
N ASN A 61 -17.67 -17.99 3.03
CA ASN A 61 -18.19 -16.75 3.62
C ASN A 61 -17.06 -15.72 3.80
N VAL A 62 -17.44 -14.49 4.16
CA VAL A 62 -16.50 -13.36 4.34
C VAL A 62 -15.55 -13.64 5.51
N GLU A 63 -16.04 -14.25 6.58
CA GLU A 63 -15.24 -14.55 7.78
C GLU A 63 -14.07 -15.51 7.46
N SER A 64 -14.24 -16.37 6.45
CA SER A 64 -13.20 -17.31 6.02
C SER A 64 -12.04 -16.59 5.34
N VAL A 65 -12.31 -15.62 4.47
CA VAL A 65 -11.24 -14.80 3.84
C VAL A 65 -10.62 -13.84 4.85
N ASP A 66 -11.42 -13.30 5.78
CA ASP A 66 -10.93 -12.42 6.84
C ASP A 66 -9.90 -13.12 7.73
N ARG A 67 -10.13 -14.38 8.11
CA ARG A 67 -9.14 -15.16 8.87
C ARG A 67 -7.82 -15.32 8.13
N ILE A 68 -7.86 -15.52 6.81
CA ILE A 68 -6.65 -15.63 5.99
C ILE A 68 -5.92 -14.30 5.94
N ILE A 69 -6.63 -13.21 5.63
CA ILE A 69 -6.09 -11.86 5.60
C ILE A 69 -5.46 -11.52 6.97
N TYR A 70 -6.22 -11.67 8.06
CA TYR A 70 -5.75 -11.44 9.42
C TYR A 70 -4.48 -12.23 9.74
N SER A 71 -4.44 -13.53 9.43
CA SER A 71 -3.26 -14.36 9.68
C SER A 71 -2.00 -13.86 8.95
N ILE A 72 -2.15 -13.30 7.74
CA ILE A 72 -1.05 -12.74 6.95
C ILE A 72 -0.53 -11.47 7.63
N PHE A 73 -1.44 -10.54 7.92
CA PHE A 73 -1.08 -9.25 8.52
C PHE A 73 -0.54 -9.42 9.93
N GLN A 74 -1.09 -10.34 10.72
CA GLN A 74 -0.57 -10.66 12.04
C GLN A 74 0.86 -11.19 11.97
N ARG A 75 1.18 -12.05 11.00
CA ARG A 75 2.56 -12.51 10.79
C ARG A 75 3.50 -11.34 10.46
N PHE A 76 3.12 -10.48 9.52
CA PHE A 76 3.93 -9.30 9.17
C PHE A 76 4.12 -8.36 10.37
N ASN A 77 3.07 -8.12 11.16
CA ASN A 77 3.16 -7.31 12.37
C ASN A 77 4.15 -7.91 13.39
N LEU A 78 4.14 -9.23 13.59
CA LEU A 78 5.11 -9.89 14.46
C LEU A 78 6.54 -9.79 13.93
N GLU A 79 6.74 -9.96 12.62
CA GLU A 79 8.05 -9.82 11.97
C GLU A 79 8.59 -8.38 12.00
N TRP A 80 7.71 -7.38 11.88
CA TRP A 80 8.10 -5.97 11.86
C TRP A 80 8.31 -5.37 13.25
N LYS A 81 7.73 -5.95 14.30
CA LYS A 81 8.04 -5.59 15.69
C LYS A 81 9.54 -5.63 16.02
N THR A 82 10.28 -6.52 15.37
CA THR A 82 11.74 -6.67 15.57
C THR A 82 12.57 -5.90 14.55
N ARG A 83 11.93 -5.23 13.57
CA ARG A 83 12.57 -4.49 12.48
C ARG A 83 12.03 -3.07 12.38
N THR A 84 12.19 -2.30 13.44
CA THR A 84 11.84 -0.88 13.40
C THR A 84 12.72 -0.16 12.38
N LEU A 85 12.08 0.53 11.43
CA LEU A 85 12.80 1.32 10.45
C LEU A 85 13.43 2.53 11.16
N ASN A 86 14.77 2.56 11.23
CA ASN A 86 15.53 3.64 11.88
C ASN A 86 15.13 5.06 11.41
N LEU A 87 14.58 5.15 10.20
CA LEU A 87 14.05 6.37 9.57
C LEU A 87 12.84 6.97 10.27
N PHE A 88 12.11 6.20 11.08
CA PHE A 88 10.92 6.65 11.82
C PHE A 88 11.15 6.72 13.34
N THR A 89 12.36 6.40 13.82
CA THR A 89 12.70 6.35 15.25
C THR A 89 13.47 7.58 15.75
N GLN A 90 13.58 8.65 14.96
CA GLN A 90 14.23 9.88 15.42
C GLN A 90 13.28 11.08 15.38
N ALA A 91 13.20 11.73 16.54
CA ALA A 91 12.56 12.99 16.91
C ALA A 91 11.02 13.00 17.02
N ALA A 92 10.52 12.50 18.17
CA ALA A 92 9.52 13.25 18.93
C ALA A 92 10.25 14.22 19.86
#